data_AF-A0A7K4F8F0-F1
#
_entry.id   AF-A0A7K4F8F0-F1
#
_cell.length_a   1.000
_cell.length_b   1.000
_cell.length_c   1.000
_cell.angle_alpha   90.00
_cell.angle_beta   90.00
_cell.angle_gamma   90.00
#
_symmetry.space_group_name_H-M   'P 1'
#
loop_
_entity.id
_entity.type
_entity.pdbx_description
1 polymer ?
#
loop_
_entity_poly.entity_id
_entity_poly.type
_entity_poly.pdbx_seq_one_letter_code
_entity_poly.pdbx_strand_id
1 'polypeptide(L)' 'SGKTDTAKLKHDLKKLITSLGVAEIVYTIARWALQYYFLTIHYDPYMASILSQSISTIIYMIVLNLSVKITRLYKDGN' A
#
# COMPACT_ATOMS: atom_id res chain seq x y z
N SER A 1 -31.73 -11.44 -16.75
CA SER A 1 -31.03 -10.15 -16.93
C SER A 1 -29.88 -10.02 -15.97
N GLY A 2 -28.64 -10.20 -16.44
CA GLY A 2 -27.45 -9.84 -15.69
C GLY A 2 -27.34 -8.32 -15.60
N LYS A 3 -28.04 -7.73 -14.63
CA LYS A 3 -27.83 -6.32 -14.28
C LYS A 3 -26.57 -6.31 -13.44
N THR A 4 -25.45 -5.90 -14.03
CA THR A 4 -24.26 -5.55 -13.26
C THR A 4 -24.70 -4.58 -12.17
N ASP A 5 -24.58 -4.97 -10.91
CA ASP A 5 -24.83 -4.13 -9.75
C ASP A 5 -23.75 -3.03 -9.73
N THR A 6 -23.87 -2.05 -10.64
CA THR A 6 -22.95 -0.93 -10.79
C THR A 6 -22.83 -0.13 -9.50
N ALA A 7 -23.89 -0.11 -8.68
CA ALA A 7 -23.89 0.45 -7.34
C ALA A 7 -22.94 -0.29 -6.38
N LYS A 8 -22.94 -1.63 -6.38
CA LYS A 8 -21.99 -2.43 -5.57
C LYS A 8 -20.57 -2.30 -6.08
N LEU A 9 -20.37 -2.33 -7.40
CA LEU A 9 -19.05 -2.16 -8.02
C LEU A 9 -18.44 -0.80 -7.64
N LYS A 10 -19.24 0.28 -7.70
CA LYS A 10 -18.78 1.63 -7.32
C LYS A 10 -18.42 1.72 -5.84
N HIS A 11 -19.14 1.00 -4.98
CA HIS A 11 -18.82 0.93 -3.55
C HIS A 11 -17.51 0.16 -3.27
N ASP A 12 -17.34 -1.03 -3.86
CA ASP A 12 -16.10 -1.82 -3.73
C ASP A 12 -14.90 -1.08 -4.34
N LEU A 13 -15.07 -0.38 -5.47
CA LEU A 13 -14.02 0.44 -6.07
C LEU A 13 -13.60 1.61 -5.15
N LYS A 14 -14.57 2.26 -4.49
CA LYS A 14 -14.27 3.35 -3.54
C LYS A 14 -13.45 2.82 -2.36
N LYS A 15 -13.83 1.67 -1.80
CA LYS A 15 -13.05 0.99 -0.75
C LYS A 15 -11.65 0.60 -1.21
N LEU A 16 -11.51 0.08 -2.43
CA LEU A 16 -10.22 -0.26 -3.02
C LEU A 16 -9.31 0.96 -3.13
N ILE A 17 -9.83 2.07 -3.67
CA ILE A 17 -9.07 3.32 -3.82
C ILE A 17 -8.67 3.88 -2.46
N THR A 18 -9.56 3.84 -1.46
CA THR A 18 -9.22 4.27 -0.08
C THR A 18 -8.13 3.40 0.53
N SER A 19 -8.19 2.08 0.36
CA SER A 19 -7.15 1.15 0.80
C SER A 19 -5.81 1.40 0.12
N LEU A 20 -5.82 1.61 -1.21
CA LEU A 20 -4.63 1.93 -1.99
C LEU A 20 -4.01 3.24 -1.51
N GLY A 21 -4.82 4.27 -1.28
CA GLY A 21 -4.35 5.57 -0.79
C GLY A 21 -3.67 5.50 0.58
N VAL A 22 -4.23 4.73 1.52
CA VAL A 22 -3.59 4.52 2.84
C VAL A 22 -2.25 3.79 2.68
N ALA A 23 -2.18 2.77 1.83
CA ALA A 23 -0.93 2.06 1.55
C ALA A 23 0.13 2.96 0.92
N GLU A 24 -0.27 3.86 0.01
CA GLU A 24 0.63 4.81 -0.66
C GLU A 24 1.24 5.84 0.31
N ILE A 25 0.45 6.32 1.26
CA ILE A 25 0.93 7.25 2.30
C ILE A 25 1.98 6.56 3.18
N VAL A 26 1.69 5.33 3.63
CA VAL A 26 2.64 4.52 4.42
C VAL A 26 3.91 4.24 3.63
N TYR A 27 3.78 3.87 2.35
CA TYR A 27 4.91 3.67 1.44
C TYR A 27 5.78 4.92 1.33
N THR A 28 5.17 6.08 1.13
CA THR A 28 5.88 7.35 0.94
C THR A 28 6.68 7.72 2.17
N ILE A 29 6.09 7.60 3.37
CA ILE A 29 6.76 7.88 4.64
C ILE A 29 7.91 6.88 4.86
N ALA A 30 7.66 5.59 4.65
CA ALA A 30 8.68 4.55 4.81
C ALA A 30 9.86 4.75 3.85
N ARG A 31 9.60 5.12 2.59
CA ARG A 31 10.63 5.38 1.59
C ARG A 31 11.52 6.56 1.98
N TRP A 32 10.92 7.65 2.43
CA TRP A 32 11.68 8.80 2.92
C TRP A 32 12.51 8.47 4.17
N ALA A 33 11.92 7.76 5.12
CA ALA A 33 12.61 7.35 6.34
C ALA A 33 13.81 6.42 6.05
N LEU A 34 13.62 5.43 5.19
CA LEU A 34 14.68 4.51 4.77
C LEU A 34 15.78 5.24 3.99
N GLN A 35 15.42 6.14 3.08
CA GLN A 35 16.38 6.92 2.33
C GLN A 35 17.26 7.76 3.26
N TYR A 36 16.63 8.47 4.20
CA TYR A 36 17.34 9.26 5.21
C TYR A 36 18.23 8.38 6.09
N TYR A 37 17.72 7.22 6.52
CA TYR A 37 18.48 6.27 7.31
C TYR A 37 19.74 5.81 6.57
N PHE A 38 19.62 5.30 5.34
CA PHE A 38 20.77 4.84 4.55
C PHE A 38 21.80 5.93 4.26
N LEU A 39 21.35 7.17 3.96
CA LEU A 39 22.26 8.30 3.76
C LEU A 39 23.04 8.65 5.04
N THR A 40 22.45 8.47 6.21
CA THR A 40 23.09 8.75 7.51
C THR A 40 24.20 7.73 7.83
N ILE A 41 24.12 6.50 7.30
CA ILE A 41 25.14 5.46 7.48
C ILE A 41 26.26 5.51 6.42
N HIS A 42 26.37 6.64 5.69
CA HIS A 42 27.34 6.83 4.60
C HIS A 42 27.22 5.81 3.44
N TYR A 43 26.04 5.23 3.23
CA TYR A 43 25.80 4.42 2.05
C TYR A 43 25.75 5.30 0.80
N ASP A 44 26.27 4.77 -0.32
CA ASP A 44 26.24 5.50 -1.60
C ASP A 44 24.78 5.90 -1.95
N PRO A 45 24.50 7.16 -2.34
CA PRO A 45 23.15 7.64 -2.59
C PRO A 45 22.38 6.80 -3.62
N TYR A 46 23.08 6.20 -4.58
CA TYR A 46 22.48 5.34 -5.59
C TYR A 46 21.97 4.04 -4.97
N MET A 47 22.79 3.40 -4.14
CA MET A 47 22.43 2.18 -3.42
C MET A 47 21.33 2.42 -2.38
N ALA A 48 21.41 3.54 -1.65
CA ALA A 48 20.39 3.97 -0.71
C ALA A 48 19.01 4.09 -1.39
N SER A 49 18.97 4.65 -2.60
CA SER A 49 17.74 4.83 -3.37
C SER A 49 17.13 3.51 -3.82
N ILE A 50 17.96 2.59 -4.33
CA ILE A 50 17.50 1.26 -4.77
C ILE A 50 16.95 0.46 -3.59
N LEU A 51 17.66 0.43 -2.47
CA LEU A 51 17.24 -0.31 -1.27
C LEU A 51 15.98 0.28 -0.65
N SER A 52 15.92 1.60 -0.51
CA SER A 52 14.72 2.28 0.01
C SER A 52 13.51 2.00 -0.86
N GLN A 53 13.67 2.01 -2.18
CA GLN A 53 12.57 1.76 -3.11
C GLN A 53 12.13 0.30 -3.10
N SER A 54 13.06 -0.65 -3.06
CA SER A 54 12.74 -2.08 -3.01
C SER A 54 12.08 -2.48 -1.68
N ILE A 55 12.63 -2.05 -0.54
CA ILE A 55 12.03 -2.31 0.79
C ILE A 55 10.66 -1.66 0.91
N SER A 56 10.51 -0.42 0.45
CA SER A 56 9.21 0.26 0.51
C SER A 56 8.17 -0.45 -0.36
N THR A 57 8.55 -0.94 -1.54
CA THR A 57 7.66 -1.72 -2.41
C THR A 57 7.18 -3.00 -1.72
N ILE A 58 8.05 -3.68 -0.98
CA ILE A 58 7.68 -4.87 -0.19
C ILE A 58 6.68 -4.48 0.91
N ILE A 59 6.94 -3.40 1.65
CA ILE A 59 6.02 -2.89 2.69
C ILE A 59 4.67 -2.56 2.08
N TYR A 60 4.64 -1.88 0.93
CA TYR A 60 3.40 -1.56 0.21
C TYR A 60 2.59 -2.81 -0.14
N MET A 61 3.24 -3.83 -0.72
CA MET A 61 2.59 -5.12 -1.03
C MET A 61 2.02 -5.81 0.22
N ILE A 62 2.72 -5.74 1.36
CA ILE A 62 2.25 -6.29 2.64
C ILE A 62 1.03 -5.50 3.14
N VAL A 63 1.10 -4.18 3.15
CA VAL A 63 0.00 -3.30 3.61
C VAL A 63 -1.24 -3.48 2.74
N LEU A 64 -1.08 -3.64 1.41
CA LEU A 64 -2.18 -3.96 0.51
C LEU A 64 -2.78 -5.34 0.83
N ASN A 65 -1.95 -6.36 1.01
CA ASN A 65 -2.44 -7.69 1.37
C ASN A 65 -3.23 -7.67 2.69
N LEU A 66 -2.72 -6.97 3.71
CA LEU A 66 -3.42 -6.79 4.98
C LEU A 66 -4.73 -6.03 4.79
N SER A 67 -4.73 -4.95 4.02
CA SER A 67 -5.92 -4.12 3.82
C SER A 67 -7.02 -4.88 3.07
N VAL A 68 -6.65 -5.70 2.07
CA VAL A 68 -7.58 -6.60 1.39
C VAL A 68 -8.10 -7.68 2.35
N LYS A 69 -7.23 -8.27 3.18
CA LYS A 69 -7.62 -9.29 4.16
C LYS A 69 -8.56 -8.73 5.23
N ILE A 70 -8.29 -7.53 5.76
CA ILE A 70 -9.18 -6.82 6.69
C ILE A 70 -10.51 -6.51 6.03
N THR A 71 -10.51 -6.01 4.79
CA THR A 71 -11.76 -5.70 4.06
C THR A 71 -12.60 -6.95 3.81
N ARG A 72 -11.96 -8.11 3.54
CA ARG A 72 -12.64 -9.41 3.43
C ARG A 72 -13.14 -9.93 4.77
N LEU A 73 -12.33 -9.84 5.83
CA LEU A 73 -12.69 -10.24 7.19
C LEU A 73 -13.92 -9.44 7.69
N TYR A 74 -13.97 -8.15 7.37
CA TYR A 74 -15.12 -7.30 7.70
C TYR A 74 -16.37 -7.60 6.85
N LYS A 75 -16.23 -8.35 5.75
CA LYS A 75 -17.33 -8.74 4.85
C LYS A 75 -17.97 -10.08 5.26
N ASP A 76 -17.27 -10.91 6.05
CA ASP A 76 -17.79 -12.17 6.63
C ASP A 76 -18.45 -11.98 8.01
N GLY A 77 -18.45 -10.76 8.56
CA GLY A 77 -18.98 -10.43 9.89
C GLY A 77 -20.40 -9.85 9.93
N ASN A 78 -21.16 -9.89 8.84
CA ASN A 78 -22.56 -9.45 8.73
C ASN A 78 -23.34 -10.39 7.81
#